data_AF-A0A1S3DEA5-F1
#
_entry.id   AF-A0A1S3DEA5-F1
#
_cell.length_a   1.000
_cell.length_b   1.000
_cell.length_c   1.000
_cell.angle_alpha   90.00
_cell.angle_beta   90.00
_cell.angle_gamma   90.00
#
_symmetry.space_group_name_H-M   'P 1'
#
loop_
_entity.id
_entity.type
_entity.pdbx_description
1 polymer ?
#
loop_
_entity_poly.entity_id
_entity_poly.type
_entity_poly.pdbx_seq_one_letter_code
_entity_poly.pdbx_strand_id
1 'polypeptide(L)' 'MVQHLQIFDYVCVSQSLHNRLIEFVDQETSHFFYPVRIENAHYIAPKEPGYSTELKPASRAEFNYPNGTWYWYQQNQGR' A
#
# COMPACT_ATOMS: atom_id res chain seq x y z
N MET A 1 3.22 3.38 -1.74
CA MET A 1 4.55 3.72 -2.32
C MET A 1 4.44 4.44 -3.67
N VAL A 2 4.03 3.79 -4.78
CA VAL A 2 4.08 4.35 -6.15
C VAL A 2 3.42 5.73 -6.30
N GLN A 3 2.35 6.02 -5.55
CA GLN A 3 1.71 7.35 -5.52
C GLN A 3 2.70 8.50 -5.26
N HIS A 4 3.70 8.31 -4.39
CA HIS A 4 4.68 9.35 -4.06
C HIS A 4 5.57 9.68 -5.26
N LEU A 5 6.01 8.66 -6.00
CA LEU A 5 6.86 8.84 -7.18
C LEU A 5 6.13 9.59 -8.29
N GLN A 6 4.86 9.25 -8.52
CA GLN A 6 4.06 9.84 -9.59
C GLN A 6 3.63 11.27 -9.25
N ILE A 7 3.35 11.57 -7.96
CA ILE A 7 3.12 12.95 -7.50
C ILE A 7 4.40 13.78 -7.65
N PHE A 8 5.57 13.24 -7.26
CA PHE A 8 6.85 13.92 -7.46
C PHE A 8 7.13 14.18 -8.95
N ASP A 9 6.93 13.19 -9.82
CA ASP A 9 7.09 13.35 -11.26
C ASP A 9 6.20 14.47 -11.78
N TYR A 10 4.91 14.46 -11.45
CA TYR A 10 4.00 15.52 -11.87
C TYR A 10 4.44 16.92 -11.37
N VAL A 11 4.83 17.06 -10.11
CA VAL A 11 5.16 18.38 -9.53
C VAL A 11 6.52 18.90 -10.01
N CYS A 12 7.53 18.04 -10.06
CA CYS A 12 8.93 18.45 -10.16
C CYS A 12 9.63 18.07 -11.48
N VAL A 13 9.07 17.16 -12.27
CA VAL A 13 9.75 16.60 -13.44
C VAL A 13 8.96 16.81 -14.72
N SER A 14 7.80 16.15 -14.84
CA SER A 14 7.04 16.10 -16.08
C SER A 14 6.03 17.22 -16.23
N GLN A 15 5.47 17.73 -15.13
CA GLN A 15 4.43 18.78 -15.13
C GLN A 15 3.24 18.46 -16.04
N SER A 16 2.93 17.17 -16.22
CA SER A 16 1.90 16.72 -17.14
C SER A 16 1.20 15.46 -16.64
N LEU A 17 -0.10 15.37 -16.95
CA LEU A 17 -0.92 14.18 -16.77
C LEU A 17 -1.25 13.48 -18.10
N HIS A 18 -0.77 14.03 -19.22
CA HIS A 18 -1.08 13.49 -20.55
C HIS A 18 -0.46 12.09 -20.73
N ASN A 19 -1.29 11.12 -21.13
CA ASN A 19 -0.91 9.71 -21.32
C ASN A 19 -0.24 9.08 -20.08
N ARG A 20 -0.71 9.42 -18.87
CA ARG A 20 -0.18 8.90 -17.60
C ARG A 20 -1.32 8.36 -16.73
N LEU A 21 -1.09 7.21 -16.13
CA LEU A 21 -2.01 6.55 -15.21
C LEU A 21 -1.20 5.88 -14.09
N ILE A 22 -1.80 5.78 -12.91
CA ILE A 22 -1.27 5.03 -11.78
C ILE A 22 -2.14 3.80 -11.60
N GLU A 23 -1.54 2.61 -11.60
CA GLU A 23 -2.26 1.38 -11.31
C GLU A 23 -2.78 1.36 -9.86
N PHE A 24 -4.02 0.90 -9.67
CA PHE A 24 -4.64 0.72 -8.36
C PHE A 24 -5.26 -0.69 -8.26
N VAL A 25 -5.04 -1.34 -7.12
CA VAL A 25 -5.65 -2.61 -6.73
C VAL A 25 -6.08 -2.49 -5.27
N ASP A 26 -7.34 -2.81 -4.96
CA ASP A 26 -7.91 -2.70 -3.61
C ASP A 26 -7.64 -3.96 -2.76
N GLN A 27 -6.38 -4.38 -2.67
CA GLN A 27 -5.97 -5.55 -1.91
C GLN A 27 -4.96 -5.16 -0.82
N GLU A 28 -5.07 -5.79 0.36
CA GLU A 28 -4.11 -5.69 1.49
C GLU A 28 -3.87 -4.27 2.07
N THR A 29 -4.61 -3.25 1.61
CA THR A 29 -4.42 -1.86 2.04
C THR A 29 -4.63 -1.67 3.54
N SER A 30 -5.47 -2.51 4.15
CA SER A 30 -5.79 -2.51 5.57
C SER A 30 -4.58 -2.82 6.48
N HIS A 31 -3.51 -3.42 5.95
CA HIS A 31 -2.32 -3.78 6.71
C HIS A 31 -1.33 -2.62 6.92
N PHE A 32 -1.51 -1.49 6.22
CA PHE A 32 -0.64 -0.32 6.35
C PHE A 32 -1.21 0.69 7.35
N PHE A 33 -0.34 1.43 8.04
CA PHE A 33 -0.77 2.56 8.89
C PHE A 33 -1.39 3.68 8.08
N TYR A 34 -0.82 3.95 6.90
CA TYR A 34 -1.19 5.05 6.04
C TYR A 34 -1.58 4.52 4.65
N PRO A 35 -2.79 3.94 4.52
CA PRO A 35 -3.26 3.43 3.25
C PRO A 35 -3.44 4.56 2.23
N VAL A 36 -3.47 4.19 0.96
CA VAL A 36 -3.79 5.11 -0.15
C VAL A 36 -5.21 5.66 0.05
N ARG A 37 -5.42 6.91 -0.34
CA ARG A 37 -6.76 7.52 -0.40
C ARG A 37 -7.08 7.81 -1.85
N ILE A 38 -8.22 7.30 -2.31
CA ILE A 38 -8.74 7.52 -3.65
C ILE A 38 -10.03 8.34 -3.54
N GLU A 39 -10.12 9.43 -4.29
CA GLU A 39 -11.36 10.20 -4.45
C GLU A 39 -11.60 10.44 -5.94
N ASN A 40 -12.81 10.16 -6.42
CA ASN A 40 -13.16 10.30 -7.85
C ASN A 40 -12.14 9.63 -8.79
N ALA A 41 -11.66 8.43 -8.44
CA ALA A 41 -10.61 7.69 -9.15
C ALA A 41 -9.22 8.40 -9.24
N HIS A 42 -8.93 9.35 -8.34
CA HIS A 42 -7.63 10.00 -8.24
C HIS A 42 -6.95 9.67 -6.91
N TYR A 43 -5.63 9.46 -6.95
CA TYR A 43 -4.82 9.38 -5.75
C TYR A 43 -4.73 10.75 -5.07
N ILE A 44 -5.07 10.79 -3.78
CA ILE A 44 -4.93 11.98 -2.96
C ILE A 44 -3.56 11.98 -2.29
N ALA A 45 -2.86 13.12 -2.39
CA ALA A 45 -1.54 13.28 -1.81
C ALA A 45 -1.53 12.88 -0.32
N PRO A 46 -0.61 11.98 0.09
CA PRO A 46 -0.42 11.65 1.50
C PRO A 46 -0.06 12.89 2.31
N LYS A 47 -0.56 12.96 3.55
CA LYS A 47 -0.29 14.07 4.48
C LYS A 47 0.66 13.67 5.61
N GLU A 48 0.74 12.38 5.89
CA GLU A 48 1.55 11.82 6.95
C GLU A 48 3.01 11.65 6.49
N PRO A 49 3.99 11.84 7.38
CA PRO A 49 5.39 11.70 7.04
C PRO A 49 5.75 10.26 6.65
N GLY A 50 6.80 10.13 5.83
CA GLY A 50 7.32 8.84 5.37
C GLY A 50 6.77 8.41 4.01
N TYR A 51 7.00 7.15 3.65
CA TYR A 51 6.79 6.64 2.29
C TYR A 51 5.54 5.75 2.13
N SER A 52 4.67 5.76 3.14
CA SER A 52 3.46 4.92 3.23
C SER A 52 3.76 3.43 3.05
N THR A 53 4.86 2.95 3.63
CA THR A 53 5.31 1.55 3.59
C THR A 53 5.24 0.85 4.94
N GLU A 54 4.85 1.56 5.99
CA GLU A 54 4.82 1.01 7.34
C GLU A 54 3.63 0.08 7.53
N LEU A 55 3.92 -1.18 7.83
CA LEU A 55 2.94 -2.20 8.17
C LEU A 55 2.56 -2.13 9.64
N LYS A 56 1.29 -2.39 9.94
CA LYS A 56 0.79 -2.55 11.30
C LYS A 56 1.50 -3.72 12.00
N PRO A 57 1.91 -3.59 13.27
CA PRO A 57 2.57 -4.67 14.00
C PRO A 57 1.76 -5.97 14.05
N ALA A 58 0.44 -5.86 14.18
CA ALA A 58 -0.46 -7.02 14.15
C ALA A 58 -0.35 -7.81 12.83
N SER A 59 -0.34 -7.10 11.69
CA SER A 59 -0.20 -7.73 10.37
C SER A 59 1.18 -8.37 10.20
N ARG A 60 2.23 -7.72 10.70
CA ARG A 60 3.57 -8.32 10.73
C ARG A 60 3.60 -9.59 11.57
N ALA A 61 2.95 -9.62 12.74
CA ALA A 61 2.94 -10.79 13.61
C ALA A 61 2.11 -11.94 13.04
N GLU A 62 0.94 -11.64 12.46
CA GLU A 62 0.00 -12.62 11.92
C GLU A 62 0.52 -13.32 10.66
N PHE A 63 1.07 -12.55 9.71
CA PHE A 63 1.50 -13.04 8.40
C PHE A 63 3.01 -13.28 8.30
N ASN A 64 3.74 -13.25 9.42
CA ASN A 64 5.16 -13.57 9.41
C ASN A 64 5.37 -15.02 8.96
N TYR A 65 6.09 -15.27 7.88
CA TYR A 65 6.44 -16.65 7.53
C TYR A 65 7.76 -17.06 8.24
N PRO A 66 7.86 -18.28 8.82
CA PRO A 66 6.81 -19.29 9.04
C PRO A 66 6.12 -19.17 10.41
N ASN A 67 6.46 -18.17 11.21
CA ASN A 67 6.12 -18.16 12.63
C ASN A 67 4.78 -17.51 12.97
N GLY A 68 4.12 -16.90 12.00
CA GLY A 68 2.88 -16.15 12.15
C GLY A 68 1.67 -17.06 12.32
N THR A 69 0.68 -16.58 13.06
CA THR A 69 -0.53 -17.33 13.41
C THR A 69 -1.28 -17.82 12.19
N TRP A 70 -1.30 -17.04 11.10
CA TRP A 70 -1.96 -17.42 9.86
C TRP A 70 -1.33 -18.66 9.23
N TYR A 71 0.00 -18.77 9.25
CA TYR A 71 0.70 -19.91 8.64
C TYR A 71 0.39 -21.21 9.39
N TRP A 72 0.44 -21.18 10.72
CA TRP A 72 0.06 -22.32 11.56
C TRP A 72 -1.40 -22.70 11.41
N TYR A 73 -2.29 -21.71 11.32
CA TYR A 73 -3.70 -21.95 11.03
C TYR A 73 -3.88 -22.72 9.72
N GLN A 74 -3.19 -22.30 8.64
CA GLN A 74 -3.27 -22.99 7.36
C GLN A 74 -2.71 -24.42 7.37
N GLN A 75 -1.60 -24.66 8.06
CA GLN A 75 -1.03 -26.02 8.17
C GLN A 75 -1.97 -26.97 8.92
N ASN A 76 -2.67 -26.46 9.94
CA ASN A 76 -3.56 -27.25 10.79
C ASN A 76 -4.98 -27.43 10.19
N GLN A 77 -5.32 -26.75 9.09
CA GLN A 77 -6.62 -26.83 8.42
C GLN A 77 -6.76 -28.03 7.46
N GLY A 78 -5.71 -28.84 7.26
CA GLY A 78 -5.76 -30.03 6.42
C GLY A 78 -5.77 -29.70 4.92
N ARG A 79 -4.79 -30.26 4.21
CA ARG A 79 -4.91 -30.54 2.78
C ARG A 79 -5.54 -31.92 2.60
#